data_AF-A0A1L4BU93-F1
#
_entry.id   AF-A0A1L4BU93-F1
#
_cell.length_a   1.000
_cell.length_b   1.000
_cell.length_c   1.000
_cell.angle_alpha   90.00
_cell.angle_beta   90.00
_cell.angle_gamma   90.00
#
_symmetry.space_group_name_H-M   'P 1'
#
loop_
_entity.id
_entity.type
_entity.pdbx_description
1 polymer ?
#
loop_
_entity_poly.entity_id
_entity_poly.type
_entity_poly.pdbx_seq_one_letter_code
_entity_poly.pdbx_strand_id
1 'polypeptide(L)'
;MSKFNKTILTLIFATYSTLVFANDGTSQVYSWRSETGNVVFSETKPSGNVDYKVIEVGKPTVINPQGKKSIAKAASNSKTVNINQSDVQKLSNSPLAEKNMQTLGNDNQNSDLEVKIISPKQDANIFNKEENIPVITTPEIPQDDKPIFVVNGSTIPASYQKGQWNIPRPNPGEVKLSIAGQTSSGMDIHSVNEVTFFVKNGWLAQSVNNQAHKPVYSS
;
A
#
# COMPACT_ATOMS: atom_id res chain seq x y z
N MET A 1 -67.32 -32.20 -12.79
CA MET A 1 -67.22 -32.43 -11.33
C MET A 1 -66.20 -33.53 -11.07
N SER A 2 -65.18 -33.24 -10.28
CA SER A 2 -64.57 -34.18 -9.32
C SER A 2 -63.55 -33.40 -8.49
N LYS A 3 -63.97 -32.98 -7.30
CA LYS A 3 -63.19 -32.18 -6.34
C LYS A 3 -62.28 -33.09 -5.49
N PHE A 4 -61.58 -34.04 -6.11
CA PHE A 4 -60.80 -35.05 -5.38
C PHE A 4 -59.30 -35.08 -5.68
N ASN A 5 -58.80 -34.24 -6.59
CA ASN A 5 -57.38 -34.24 -6.98
C ASN A 5 -56.60 -32.98 -6.56
N LYS A 6 -57.00 -32.31 -5.47
CA LYS A 6 -56.31 -31.10 -4.99
C LYS A 6 -55.68 -31.22 -3.60
N THR A 7 -55.69 -32.41 -3.00
CA THR A 7 -55.33 -32.60 -1.58
C THR A 7 -54.31 -33.71 -1.35
N ILE A 8 -53.41 -33.98 -2.30
CA ILE A 8 -52.28 -34.90 -2.11
C ILE A 8 -51.06 -34.35 -2.86
N LEU A 9 -50.57 -33.17 -2.45
CA LEU A 9 -49.18 -32.79 -2.68
C LEU A 9 -48.75 -31.77 -1.62
N THR A 10 -48.97 -32.15 -0.36
CA THR A 10 -48.60 -31.37 0.81
C THR A 10 -47.74 -32.25 1.70
N LEU A 11 -46.49 -32.55 1.29
CA LEU A 11 -45.46 -33.03 2.23
C LEU A 11 -44.04 -33.09 1.65
N ILE A 12 -43.45 -31.95 1.25
CA ILE A 12 -41.99 -31.80 1.38
C ILE A 12 -41.74 -30.43 2.00
N PHE A 13 -41.99 -30.39 3.30
CA PHE A 13 -41.57 -29.34 4.21
C PHE A 13 -40.07 -29.56 4.48
N ALA A 14 -39.21 -29.19 3.52
CA ALA A 14 -37.80 -29.04 3.78
C ALA A 14 -37.57 -27.60 4.26
N THR A 15 -37.96 -27.34 5.50
CA THR A 15 -37.47 -26.21 6.27
C THR A 15 -35.97 -26.37 6.43
N TYR A 16 -35.20 -25.87 5.46
CA TYR A 16 -33.83 -25.44 5.68
C TYR A 16 -33.89 -24.16 6.52
N SER A 17 -34.25 -24.33 7.79
CA SER A 17 -33.95 -23.35 8.82
C SER A 17 -32.45 -23.44 9.03
N THR A 18 -31.67 -22.63 8.32
CA THR A 18 -30.33 -22.33 8.78
C THR A 18 -30.49 -21.67 10.14
N LEU A 19 -30.27 -22.45 11.20
CA LEU A 19 -30.01 -21.92 12.52
C LEU A 19 -28.70 -21.14 12.40
N VAL A 20 -28.80 -19.87 12.01
CA VAL A 20 -27.74 -18.91 12.24
C VAL A 20 -27.73 -18.73 13.75
N PHE A 21 -26.95 -19.57 14.42
CA PHE A 21 -26.52 -19.26 15.77
C PHE A 21 -25.77 -17.93 15.65
N ALA A 22 -26.33 -16.89 16.27
CA ALA A 22 -25.58 -15.70 16.61
C ALA A 22 -24.49 -16.17 17.59
N ASN A 23 -23.37 -16.64 17.02
CA ASN A 23 -22.22 -17.09 17.77
C ASN A 23 -21.71 -15.88 18.56
N ASP A 24 -21.40 -16.12 19.83
CA ASP A 24 -21.23 -15.10 20.84
C ASP A 24 -20.30 -13.95 20.42
N GLY A 25 -20.91 -12.80 20.09
CA GLY A 25 -20.41 -11.47 20.45
C GLY A 25 -19.03 -11.00 19.96
N THR A 26 -18.36 -11.70 19.04
CA THR A 26 -17.16 -11.19 18.37
C THR A 26 -17.26 -11.48 16.88
N SER A 27 -18.00 -10.66 16.12
CA SER A 27 -17.82 -10.66 14.66
C SER A 27 -16.37 -10.21 14.43
N GLN A 28 -15.59 -11.05 13.75
CA GLN A 28 -14.24 -10.70 13.35
C GLN A 28 -14.36 -10.15 11.93
N VAL A 29 -14.06 -8.87 11.77
CA VAL A 29 -14.03 -8.26 10.44
C VAL A 29 -12.60 -8.25 9.96
N TYR A 30 -12.34 -8.90 8.85
CA TYR A 30 -11.06 -8.90 8.17
C TYR A 30 -10.96 -7.68 7.26
N SER A 31 -9.76 -7.11 7.16
CA SER A 31 -9.45 -6.07 6.19
C SER A 31 -8.18 -6.38 5.41
N TRP A 32 -8.22 -6.12 4.11
CA TRP A 32 -7.09 -6.28 3.20
C TRP A 32 -7.21 -5.31 2.04
N ARG A 33 -6.16 -5.18 1.24
CA ARG A 33 -6.19 -4.44 -0.03
C ARG A 33 -6.55 -5.38 -1.17
N SER A 34 -7.57 -5.03 -1.96
CA SER A 34 -7.89 -5.72 -3.20
C SER A 34 -6.79 -5.53 -4.24
N GLU A 35 -6.79 -6.34 -5.28
CA GLU A 35 -5.90 -6.20 -6.46
C GLU A 35 -5.98 -4.81 -7.11
N THR A 36 -7.11 -4.13 -6.94
CA THR A 36 -7.37 -2.76 -7.42
C THR A 36 -6.93 -1.66 -6.46
N GLY A 37 -6.26 -2.00 -5.35
CA GLY A 37 -5.74 -1.05 -4.35
C GLY A 37 -6.76 -0.56 -3.32
N ASN A 38 -8.03 -0.96 -3.44
CA ASN A 38 -9.09 -0.56 -2.52
C ASN A 38 -9.01 -1.34 -1.20
N VAL A 39 -9.38 -0.71 -0.09
CA VAL A 39 -9.50 -1.38 1.21
C VAL A 39 -10.85 -2.09 1.28
N VAL A 40 -10.82 -3.41 1.49
CA VAL A 40 -12.01 -4.25 1.64
C VAL A 40 -12.18 -4.63 3.11
N PHE A 41 -13.43 -4.67 3.58
CA PHE A 41 -13.81 -5.19 4.90
C PHE A 41 -14.80 -6.33 4.72
N SER A 42 -14.56 -7.47 5.37
CA SER A 42 -15.42 -8.65 5.24
C SER A 42 -15.41 -9.47 6.52
N GLU A 43 -16.55 -10.08 6.86
CA GLU A 43 -16.64 -11.06 7.96
C GLU A 43 -16.02 -12.40 7.58
N THR A 44 -15.78 -12.63 6.29
CA THR A 44 -15.12 -13.81 5.76
C THR A 44 -13.66 -13.50 5.45
N LYS A 45 -12.74 -14.32 5.98
CA LYS A 45 -11.31 -14.26 5.69
C LYS A 45 -11.06 -14.36 4.18
N PRO A 46 -10.20 -13.51 3.59
CA PRO A 46 -9.89 -13.59 2.17
C PRO A 46 -9.29 -14.96 1.80
N SER A 47 -9.73 -15.50 0.67
CA SER A 47 -9.17 -16.73 0.09
C SER A 47 -7.87 -16.40 -0.65
N GLY A 48 -6.83 -17.20 -0.44
CA GLY A 48 -5.52 -17.01 -1.08
C GLY A 48 -4.44 -16.53 -0.10
N ASN A 49 -3.26 -16.25 -0.62
CA ASN A 49 -2.12 -15.76 0.16
C ASN A 49 -2.09 -14.22 0.17
N VAL A 50 -3.15 -13.62 0.71
CA VAL A 50 -3.31 -12.17 0.82
C VAL A 50 -3.11 -11.78 2.28
N ASP A 51 -2.22 -10.82 2.53
CA ASP A 51 -2.03 -10.27 3.87
C ASP A 51 -3.30 -9.53 4.31
N TYR A 52 -3.78 -9.86 5.52
CA TYR A 52 -5.00 -9.32 6.07
C TYR A 52 -4.83 -8.96 7.53
N LYS A 53 -5.67 -8.05 8.01
CA LYS A 53 -5.76 -7.63 9.40
C LYS A 53 -7.12 -7.99 9.98
N VAL A 54 -7.15 -8.33 11.26
CA VAL A 54 -8.40 -8.59 12.00
C VAL A 54 -8.79 -7.33 12.77
N ILE A 55 -9.98 -6.83 12.51
CA ILE A 55 -10.59 -5.67 13.14
C ILE A 55 -11.59 -6.14 14.16
N GLU A 56 -11.52 -5.54 15.35
CA GLU A 56 -12.48 -5.78 16.40
C GLU A 56 -13.71 -4.91 16.15
N VAL A 57 -14.85 -5.54 15.87
CA VAL A 57 -16.14 -4.86 15.93
C VAL A 57 -16.77 -5.13 17.29
N GLY A 58 -17.16 -4.06 17.97
CA GLY A 58 -17.65 -4.12 19.35
C GLY A 58 -18.91 -4.98 19.47
N LYS A 59 -19.26 -5.32 20.71
CA LYS A 59 -20.46 -6.12 20.99
C LYS A 59 -21.73 -5.36 20.62
N PRO A 60 -22.69 -5.99 19.90
CA PRO A 60 -24.00 -5.39 19.69
C PRO A 60 -24.64 -5.00 21.02
N THR A 61 -25.14 -3.76 21.11
CA THR A 61 -25.89 -3.33 22.29
C THR A 61 -27.28 -3.95 22.22
N VAL A 62 -27.52 -5.00 23.00
CA VAL A 62 -28.84 -5.63 23.10
C VAL A 62 -29.72 -4.82 24.05
N ILE A 63 -30.75 -4.16 23.51
CA ILE A 63 -31.76 -3.50 24.34
C ILE A 63 -32.66 -4.60 24.92
N ASN A 64 -32.61 -4.80 26.24
CA ASN A 64 -33.41 -5.82 26.92
C ASN A 64 -34.93 -5.54 26.72
N PRO A 65 -35.68 -6.45 26.07
CA PRO A 65 -37.11 -6.25 25.81
C PRO A 65 -38.00 -6.39 27.06
N GLN A 66 -37.47 -6.66 28.25
CA GLN A 66 -38.27 -6.61 29.49
C GLN A 66 -38.74 -5.19 29.86
N GLY A 67 -38.20 -4.15 29.21
CA GLY A 67 -38.73 -2.78 29.25
C GLY A 67 -40.00 -2.54 28.41
N LYS A 68 -40.64 -3.58 27.84
CA LYS A 68 -41.82 -3.45 26.95
C LYS A 68 -43.02 -2.72 27.57
N LYS A 69 -43.16 -2.68 28.90
CA LYS A 69 -44.23 -1.89 29.56
C LYS A 69 -44.07 -0.37 29.37
N SER A 70 -42.86 0.11 29.08
CA SER A 70 -42.57 1.53 28.83
C SER A 70 -42.55 1.90 27.35
N ILE A 71 -42.40 0.94 26.42
CA ILE A 71 -42.36 1.26 24.97
C ILE A 71 -43.75 1.64 24.45
N ALA A 72 -44.80 0.96 24.90
CA ALA A 72 -46.19 1.31 24.54
C ALA A 72 -46.64 2.66 25.15
N LYS A 73 -46.07 3.06 26.30
CA LYS A 73 -46.35 4.36 26.94
C LYS A 73 -45.48 5.50 26.39
N ALA A 74 -44.32 5.19 25.81
CA ALA A 74 -43.43 6.13 25.12
C ALA A 74 -43.88 6.41 23.67
N ALA A 75 -44.59 5.49 23.02
CA ALA A 75 -45.16 5.70 21.68
C ALA A 75 -46.20 6.83 21.63
N SER A 76 -46.85 7.16 22.76
CA SER A 76 -47.76 8.32 22.88
C SER A 76 -47.06 9.64 23.20
N ASN A 77 -45.76 9.61 23.53
CA ASN A 77 -44.92 10.78 23.82
C ASN A 77 -43.64 10.66 22.99
N SER A 78 -43.77 10.70 21.67
CA SER A 78 -42.64 10.68 20.73
C SER A 78 -41.77 11.93 20.91
N LYS A 79 -40.91 11.93 21.94
CA LYS A 79 -39.79 12.85 21.99
C LYS A 79 -38.81 12.37 20.92
N THR A 80 -38.66 13.16 19.87
CA THR A 80 -37.59 13.03 18.89
C THR A 80 -36.28 12.80 19.62
N VAL A 81 -35.66 11.64 19.41
CA VAL A 81 -34.32 11.39 19.93
C VAL A 81 -33.36 12.20 19.06
N ASN A 82 -33.01 13.40 19.52
CA ASN A 82 -32.00 14.21 18.87
C ASN A 82 -30.63 13.63 19.23
N ILE A 83 -30.04 12.90 18.29
CA ILE A 83 -28.64 12.50 18.36
C ILE A 83 -27.83 13.76 18.05
N ASN A 84 -27.13 14.30 19.04
CA ASN A 84 -26.29 15.46 18.82
C ASN A 84 -25.00 15.04 18.10
N GLN A 85 -24.44 15.93 17.28
CA GLN A 85 -23.15 15.71 16.59
C GLN A 85 -22.03 15.34 17.58
N SER A 86 -22.09 15.87 18.80
CA SER A 86 -21.17 15.54 19.90
C SER A 86 -21.23 14.07 20.33
N ASP A 87 -22.40 13.43 20.21
CA ASP A 87 -22.54 12.01 20.54
C ASP A 87 -21.95 11.11 19.45
N VAL A 88 -21.94 11.58 18.20
CA VAL A 88 -21.22 10.93 17.10
C VAL A 88 -19.70 11.07 17.29
N GLN A 89 -19.22 12.24 17.71
CA GLN A 89 -17.79 12.47 17.99
C GLN A 89 -17.24 11.58 19.12
N LYS A 90 -18.06 11.23 20.11
CA LYS A 90 -17.68 10.29 21.18
C LYS A 90 -17.39 8.88 20.64
N LEU A 91 -18.01 8.47 19.53
CA LEU A 91 -17.76 7.17 18.90
C LEU A 91 -16.40 7.15 18.18
N SER A 92 -16.05 8.26 17.53
CA SER A 92 -14.74 8.44 16.87
C SER A 92 -13.57 8.41 17.86
N ASN A 93 -13.77 8.88 19.09
CA ASN A 93 -12.75 8.90 20.15
C ASN A 93 -12.89 7.73 21.14
N SER A 94 -13.62 6.67 20.77
CA SER A 94 -13.78 5.52 21.66
C SER A 94 -12.49 4.68 21.73
N PRO A 95 -12.24 3.97 22.85
CA PRO A 95 -11.09 3.06 22.95
C PRO A 95 -11.05 1.99 21.84
N LEU A 96 -12.22 1.59 21.34
CA LEU A 96 -12.33 0.66 20.21
C LEU A 96 -11.91 1.32 18.89
N ALA A 97 -12.30 2.58 18.66
CA ALA A 97 -11.85 3.34 17.50
C ALA A 97 -10.33 3.55 17.54
N GLU A 98 -9.76 3.83 18.71
CA GLU A 98 -8.31 3.96 18.89
C GLU A 98 -7.57 2.63 18.66
N LYS A 99 -8.11 1.51 19.19
CA LYS A 99 -7.56 0.18 18.94
C LYS A 99 -7.62 -0.23 17.47
N ASN A 100 -8.72 0.10 16.80
CA ASN A 100 -8.88 -0.14 15.37
C ASN A 100 -7.98 0.80 14.55
N MET A 101 -7.76 2.04 15.00
CA MET A 101 -6.77 2.95 14.42
C MET A 101 -5.33 2.45 14.63
N GLN A 102 -4.98 1.79 15.72
CA GLN A 102 -3.64 1.20 15.87
C GLN A 102 -3.46 -0.02 14.96
N THR A 103 -4.50 -0.87 14.88
CA THR A 103 -4.51 -2.03 14.00
C THR A 103 -4.43 -1.62 12.52
N LEU A 104 -5.15 -0.58 12.12
CA LEU A 104 -5.20 -0.09 10.73
C LEU A 104 -4.11 0.96 10.41
N GLY A 105 -3.72 1.77 11.38
CA GLY A 105 -2.96 3.01 11.22
C GLY A 105 -1.45 2.86 11.22
N ASN A 106 -0.90 1.69 11.51
CA ASN A 106 0.53 1.42 11.28
C ASN A 106 0.87 1.13 9.80
N ASP A 107 -0.12 0.91 8.93
CA ASP A 107 0.11 0.74 7.48
C ASP A 107 -0.21 2.01 6.68
N ASN A 108 -0.83 3.00 7.34
CA ASN A 108 -1.18 4.29 6.73
C ASN A 108 -0.23 5.42 7.12
N GLN A 109 0.85 5.09 7.84
CA GLN A 109 1.91 6.03 8.27
C GLN A 109 3.31 5.61 7.79
N ASN A 110 3.40 4.55 6.98
CA ASN A 110 4.62 4.17 6.28
C ASN A 110 4.25 3.68 4.86
N SER A 111 3.51 4.52 4.14
CA SER A 111 3.02 4.30 2.77
C SER A 111 4.13 4.49 1.74
N ASP A 112 5.38 4.26 2.13
CA ASP A 112 6.52 4.72 1.39
C ASP A 112 7.27 3.51 0.83
N LEU A 113 7.41 3.47 -0.49
CA LEU A 113 8.24 2.51 -1.20
C LEU A 113 9.70 2.92 -1.04
N GLU A 114 10.37 2.29 -0.09
CA GLU A 114 11.82 2.36 0.07
C GLU A 114 12.55 1.68 -1.07
N VAL A 115 13.31 2.43 -1.86
CA VAL A 115 14.11 1.90 -2.97
C VAL A 115 15.60 2.06 -2.70
N LYS A 116 16.37 0.99 -2.92
CA LYS A 116 17.83 1.05 -2.86
C LYS A 116 18.40 1.13 -4.27
N ILE A 117 19.19 2.15 -4.57
CA ILE A 117 19.90 2.26 -5.85
C ILE A 117 21.09 1.29 -5.82
N ILE A 118 21.12 0.36 -6.78
CA ILE A 118 22.19 -0.64 -6.96
C ILE A 118 23.05 -0.38 -8.21
N SER A 119 22.53 0.39 -9.16
CA SER A 119 23.28 0.92 -10.30
C SER A 119 22.85 2.36 -10.60
N PRO A 120 23.77 3.31 -10.82
CA PRO A 120 25.22 3.18 -10.66
C PRO A 120 25.63 2.72 -9.25
N LYS A 121 26.80 2.10 -9.12
CA LYS A 121 27.34 1.73 -7.79
C LYS A 121 27.93 2.95 -7.10
N GLN A 122 27.94 2.93 -5.77
CA GLN A 122 28.70 3.89 -4.98
C GLN A 122 30.16 3.94 -5.45
N ASP A 123 30.68 5.16 -5.64
CA ASP A 123 32.01 5.50 -6.10
C ASP A 123 32.40 4.94 -7.48
N ALA A 124 31.41 4.52 -8.29
CA ALA A 124 31.66 4.01 -9.63
C ALA A 124 32.27 5.08 -10.54
N ASN A 125 33.20 4.69 -11.40
CA ASN A 125 33.71 5.54 -12.47
C ASN A 125 33.07 5.13 -13.81
N ILE A 126 32.33 6.05 -14.43
CA ILE A 126 31.66 5.86 -15.71
C ILE A 126 32.50 6.54 -16.80
N PHE A 127 33.08 5.71 -17.69
CA PHE A 127 33.98 6.15 -18.76
C PHE A 127 33.39 6.03 -20.17
N ASN A 128 32.29 5.29 -20.34
CA ASN A 128 31.63 5.14 -21.64
C ASN A 128 31.14 6.51 -22.14
N LYS A 129 30.77 6.64 -23.42
CA LYS A 129 30.19 7.87 -24.00
C LYS A 129 28.69 7.74 -24.25
N GLU A 130 28.04 6.78 -23.59
CA GLU A 130 26.61 6.58 -23.71
C GLU A 130 25.86 7.84 -23.25
N GLU A 131 24.80 8.16 -23.99
CA GLU A 131 23.96 9.34 -23.76
C GLU A 131 23.09 9.20 -22.52
N ASN A 132 22.85 7.96 -22.08
CA ASN A 132 22.05 7.64 -20.91
C ASN A 132 22.81 6.72 -19.96
N ILE A 133 22.46 6.81 -18.68
CA ILE A 133 22.97 5.96 -17.62
C ILE A 133 21.80 5.14 -17.08
N PRO A 134 21.87 3.79 -17.12
CA PRO A 134 20.84 2.95 -16.55
C PRO A 134 20.85 3.02 -15.02
N VAL A 135 19.67 3.22 -14.45
CA VAL A 135 19.42 3.21 -13.02
C VAL A 135 18.68 1.93 -12.66
N ILE A 136 19.26 1.16 -11.73
CA ILE A 136 18.68 -0.09 -11.26
C ILE A 136 18.47 0.02 -9.76
N THR A 137 17.28 -0.36 -9.30
CA THR A 137 16.88 -0.30 -7.90
C THR A 137 16.49 -1.66 -7.34
N THR A 138 16.43 -1.77 -6.02
CA THR A 138 15.80 -2.89 -5.31
C THR A 138 14.91 -2.32 -4.20
N PRO A 139 13.59 -2.56 -4.24
CA PRO A 139 12.83 -3.24 -5.31
C PRO A 139 12.91 -2.46 -6.65
N GLU A 140 12.62 -3.15 -7.75
CA GLU A 140 12.54 -2.54 -9.07
C GLU A 140 11.34 -1.59 -9.15
N ILE A 141 11.56 -0.39 -9.71
CA ILE A 141 10.47 0.57 -9.94
C ILE A 141 9.86 0.29 -11.33
N PRO A 142 8.59 -0.16 -11.41
CA PRO A 142 7.95 -0.47 -12.68
C PRO A 142 7.71 0.78 -13.53
N GLN A 143 7.45 0.58 -14.82
CA GLN A 143 7.20 1.66 -15.78
C GLN A 143 6.00 2.55 -15.44
N ASP A 144 4.97 1.97 -14.82
CA ASP A 144 3.70 2.65 -14.54
C ASP A 144 3.81 3.62 -13.35
N ASP A 145 4.87 3.49 -12.56
CA ASP A 145 5.18 4.39 -11.46
C ASP A 145 5.76 5.72 -11.98
N LYS A 146 5.78 6.72 -11.12
CA LYS A 146 6.22 8.08 -11.42
C LYS A 146 7.44 8.46 -10.58
N PRO A 147 8.60 7.79 -10.76
CA PRO A 147 9.81 8.16 -10.08
C PRO A 147 10.32 9.52 -10.58
N ILE A 148 10.92 10.26 -9.65
CA ILE A 148 11.58 11.54 -9.82
C ILE A 148 13.06 11.29 -9.52
N PHE A 149 13.90 11.38 -10.55
CA PHE A 149 15.34 11.23 -10.39
C PHE A 149 15.96 12.59 -10.08
N VAL A 150 16.71 12.67 -8.99
CA VAL A 150 17.38 13.89 -8.55
C VAL A 150 18.87 13.68 -8.70
N VAL A 151 19.49 14.49 -9.56
CA VAL A 151 20.93 14.47 -9.81
C VAL A 151 21.53 15.80 -9.39
N ASN A 152 22.52 15.75 -8.49
CA ASN A 152 23.17 16.94 -7.91
C ASN A 152 22.15 17.96 -7.37
N GLY A 153 21.09 17.47 -6.73
CA GLY A 153 20.01 18.29 -6.18
C GLY A 153 18.99 18.83 -7.20
N SER A 154 19.16 18.54 -8.49
CA SER A 154 18.22 18.95 -9.55
C SER A 154 17.44 17.76 -10.08
N THR A 155 16.13 17.93 -10.27
CA THR A 155 15.30 16.92 -10.95
C THR A 155 15.67 16.83 -12.41
N ILE A 156 15.83 15.61 -12.92
CA ILE A 156 16.13 15.34 -14.33
C ILE A 156 15.06 14.42 -14.94
N PRO A 157 14.76 14.57 -16.24
CA PRO A 157 13.87 13.64 -16.93
C PRO A 157 14.54 12.26 -17.02
N ALA A 158 13.76 11.19 -16.85
CA ALA A 158 14.21 9.83 -17.06
C ALA A 158 13.25 9.11 -18.01
N SER A 159 13.74 8.07 -18.68
CA SER A 159 12.93 7.26 -19.59
C SER A 159 13.04 5.78 -19.24
N TYR A 160 11.91 5.08 -19.31
CA TYR A 160 11.89 3.63 -19.12
C TYR A 160 12.15 2.95 -20.46
N GLN A 161 13.27 2.22 -20.55
CA GLN A 161 13.67 1.52 -21.78
C GLN A 161 14.27 0.16 -21.41
N LYS A 162 13.87 -0.89 -22.14
CA LYS A 162 14.41 -2.25 -21.98
C LYS A 162 14.32 -2.78 -20.53
N GLY A 163 13.24 -2.44 -19.83
CA GLY A 163 13.00 -2.90 -18.45
C GLY A 163 13.82 -2.15 -17.39
N GLN A 164 14.37 -0.97 -17.70
CA GLN A 164 15.14 -0.18 -16.74
C GLN A 164 14.89 1.32 -16.93
N TRP A 165 14.96 2.06 -15.84
CA TRP A 165 14.97 3.52 -15.90
C TRP A 165 16.33 4.02 -16.38
N ASN A 166 16.33 5.01 -17.26
CA ASN A 166 17.52 5.58 -17.85
C ASN A 166 17.49 7.10 -17.64
N ILE A 167 18.54 7.63 -17.02
CA ILE A 167 18.73 9.07 -16.87
C ILE A 167 19.68 9.60 -17.95
N PRO A 168 19.50 10.84 -18.45
CA PRO A 168 20.47 11.45 -19.34
C PRO A 168 21.81 11.55 -18.64
N ARG A 169 22.87 11.37 -19.41
CA ARG A 169 24.24 11.44 -18.93
C ARG A 169 24.54 12.83 -18.33
N PRO A 170 24.89 12.93 -17.04
CA PRO A 170 25.29 14.20 -16.43
C PRO A 170 26.63 14.70 -16.96
N ASN A 171 26.92 15.96 -16.70
CA ASN A 171 28.23 16.54 -17.01
C ASN A 171 29.36 15.77 -16.29
N PRO A 172 30.56 15.69 -16.89
CA PRO A 172 31.72 15.08 -16.25
C PRO A 172 32.03 15.70 -14.88
N GLY A 173 32.30 14.86 -13.88
CA GLY A 173 32.50 15.28 -12.50
C GLY A 173 31.98 14.25 -11.49
N GLU A 174 31.93 14.66 -10.23
CA GLU A 174 31.18 13.97 -9.18
C GLU A 174 29.68 14.17 -9.41
N VAL A 175 28.92 13.10 -9.24
CA VAL A 175 27.48 13.05 -9.44
C VAL A 175 26.84 12.35 -8.26
N LYS A 176 25.87 13.01 -7.64
CA LYS A 176 25.02 12.48 -6.57
C LYS A 176 23.65 12.17 -7.13
N LEU A 177 23.14 10.97 -6.91
CA LEU A 177 21.86 10.50 -7.40
C LEU A 177 20.99 10.01 -6.23
N SER A 178 19.77 10.51 -6.19
CA SER A 178 18.69 10.02 -5.33
C SER A 178 17.39 9.87 -6.14
N ILE A 179 16.44 9.13 -5.59
CA ILE A 179 15.15 8.88 -6.21
C ILE A 179 14.05 9.28 -5.22
N ALA A 180 13.08 10.01 -5.72
CA ALA A 180 11.82 10.29 -5.06
C ALA A 180 10.66 9.94 -5.99
N GLY A 181 9.43 10.26 -5.64
CA GLY A 181 8.29 10.20 -6.55
C GLY A 181 7.11 9.47 -5.96
N GLN A 182 6.28 8.89 -6.82
CA GLN A 182 5.09 8.16 -6.39
C GLN A 182 4.88 6.90 -7.22
N THR A 183 4.39 5.84 -6.59
CA THR A 183 3.93 4.65 -7.30
C THR A 183 2.61 4.94 -8.02
N SER A 184 2.25 4.07 -8.96
CA SER A 184 0.95 4.04 -9.62
C SER A 184 -0.23 3.91 -8.65
N SER A 185 0.00 3.30 -7.47
CA SER A 185 -0.97 3.18 -6.38
C SER A 185 -1.02 4.39 -5.43
N GLY A 186 -0.17 5.40 -5.65
CA GLY A 186 -0.12 6.63 -4.84
C GLY A 186 0.71 6.52 -3.56
N MET A 187 1.58 5.51 -3.44
CA MET A 187 2.59 5.42 -2.37
C MET A 187 3.76 6.34 -2.70
N ASP A 188 4.33 7.02 -1.73
CA ASP A 188 5.52 7.84 -1.97
C ASP A 188 6.72 6.92 -2.22
N ILE A 189 7.62 7.30 -3.11
CA ILE A 189 8.87 6.58 -3.36
C ILE A 189 9.99 7.41 -2.74
N HIS A 190 10.87 6.79 -1.96
CA HIS A 190 12.11 7.42 -1.50
C HIS A 190 13.28 6.47 -1.55
N SER A 191 14.42 6.99 -2.00
CA SER A 191 15.65 6.23 -1.98
C SER A 191 16.22 6.15 -0.57
N VAL A 192 16.53 4.94 -0.10
CA VAL A 192 17.20 4.72 1.19
C VAL A 192 18.69 5.06 1.17
N ASN A 193 19.24 5.31 -0.02
CA ASN A 193 20.62 5.75 -0.21
C ASN A 193 20.72 6.82 -1.31
N GLU A 194 21.59 7.80 -1.08
CA GLU A 194 22.13 8.64 -2.14
C GLU A 194 23.40 7.97 -2.69
N VAL A 195 23.47 7.77 -4.00
CA VAL A 195 24.66 7.20 -4.65
C VAL A 195 25.52 8.32 -5.19
N THR A 196 26.78 8.35 -4.78
CA THR A 196 27.79 9.20 -5.44
C THR A 196 28.57 8.37 -6.45
N PHE A 197 28.72 8.87 -7.68
CA PHE A 197 29.54 8.25 -8.74
C PHE A 197 30.23 9.33 -9.59
N PHE A 198 31.19 8.95 -10.42
CA PHE A 198 32.02 9.86 -11.18
C PHE A 198 31.86 9.64 -12.69
N VAL A 199 31.43 10.67 -13.42
CA VAL A 199 31.42 10.65 -14.88
C VAL A 199 32.76 11.21 -15.37
N LYS A 200 33.50 10.45 -16.16
CA LYS A 200 34.79 10.85 -16.71
C LYS A 200 34.69 11.08 -18.22
N ASN A 201 35.43 12.07 -18.71
CA ASN A 201 35.70 12.21 -20.13
C ASN A 201 36.71 11.13 -20.54
N GLY A 202 36.27 10.15 -21.32
CA GLY A 202 36.99 8.91 -21.64
C GLY A 202 38.26 9.06 -22.48
N TRP A 203 39.18 9.98 -22.17
CA TRP A 203 40.50 10.06 -22.82
C TRP A 203 41.64 10.53 -21.90
N LEU A 204 41.38 11.35 -20.87
CA LEU A 204 42.46 11.95 -20.05
C LEU A 204 43.00 11.03 -18.94
N ALA A 205 42.24 10.03 -18.47
CA ALA A 205 42.69 9.18 -17.36
C ALA A 205 43.48 7.93 -17.79
N GLN A 206 43.23 7.41 -19.00
CA GLN A 206 43.99 6.25 -19.52
C GLN A 206 45.41 6.63 -19.93
N SER A 207 45.64 7.85 -20.44
CA SER A 207 46.97 8.30 -20.83
C SER A 207 47.91 8.52 -19.63
N VAL A 208 47.38 8.91 -18.47
CA VAL A 208 48.18 9.13 -17.25
C VAL A 208 48.59 7.80 -16.60
N ASN A 209 47.71 6.80 -16.57
CA ASN A 209 48.07 5.46 -16.07
C ASN A 209 49.06 4.71 -17.00
N ASN A 210 48.94 4.89 -18.32
CA ASN A 210 49.89 4.27 -19.26
C ASN A 210 51.26 4.98 -19.31
N GLN A 211 51.39 6.22 -18.81
CA GLN A 211 52.68 6.90 -18.69
C GLN A 211 53.44 6.55 -17.40
N ALA A 212 52.74 6.12 -16.33
CA ALA A 212 53.36 5.65 -15.09
C ALA A 212 53.94 4.21 -15.17
N HIS A 213 53.68 3.49 -16.26
CA HIS A 213 54.17 2.12 -16.52
C HIS A 213 54.98 1.99 -17.80
N LYS A 214 55.80 3.00 -18.14
CA LYS A 214 56.91 2.77 -19.05
C LYS A 214 58.06 2.14 -18.26
N PRO A 215 58.46 0.88 -18.53
CA PRO A 215 59.70 0.36 -17.99
C PRO A 215 60.85 1.22 -18.51
N VAL A 216 61.63 1.77 -17.59
CA VAL A 216 62.92 2.41 -17.88
C VAL A 216 63.85 1.29 -18.34
N TYR A 217 63.96 1.09 -19.65
CA TYR A 217 65.12 0.40 -20.20
C TYR A 217 66.25 1.42 -20.32
N SER A 218 67.16 1.36 -19.35
CA SER A 218 68.48 1.99 -19.41
C SER A 218 69.31 1.32 -20.50
N SER A 219 69.80 2.16 -21.42
CA SER A 219 71.03 2.07 -22.24
C SER A 219 71.71 0.71 -22.41
#